data_AF-A0A9W6CAL3-F1
#
_entry.id   AF-A0A9W6CAL3-F1
#
_cell.length_a   1.000
_cell.length_b   1.000
_cell.length_c   1.000
_cell.angle_alpha   90.00
_cell.angle_beta   90.00
_cell.angle_gamma   90.00
#
_symmetry.space_group_name_H-M   'P 1'
#
loop_
_entity.id
_entity.type
_entity.pdbx_description
1 polymer ?
#
loop_
_entity_poly.entity_id
_entity_poly.type
_entity_poly.pdbx_seq_one_letter_code
_entity_poly.pdbx_strand_id
1 'polypeptide(L)'
;MHRRKLRKYAILKDIFGLLGGTALLVLIATTGGYCNGSMTFAMFALWTVISGEAMAICYMAYRCVQCREHRYLRIRELKKRKQQEMKKSA
;
A
#
# COMPACT_ATOMS: atom_id res chain seq x y z
N MET A 1 19.33 2.64 -14.74
CA MET A 1 17.91 2.18 -14.68
C MET A 1 17.43 1.66 -13.32
N HIS A 2 18.26 1.01 -12.47
CA HIS A 2 17.80 0.28 -11.27
C HIS A 2 17.17 1.11 -10.15
N ARG A 3 17.73 2.28 -9.79
CA ARG A 3 17.14 3.14 -8.74
C ARG A 3 15.75 3.67 -9.13
N ARG A 4 15.45 3.77 -10.43
CA ARG A 4 14.14 4.24 -10.92
C ARG A 4 13.02 3.23 -10.63
N LYS A 5 13.28 1.91 -10.71
CA LYS A 5 12.26 0.89 -10.40
C LYS A 5 11.94 0.83 -8.90
N LEU A 6 12.95 0.89 -8.04
CA LEU A 6 12.74 0.95 -6.58
C LEU A 6 12.02 2.23 -6.15
N ARG A 7 12.38 3.39 -6.73
CA ARG A 7 11.64 4.64 -6.51
C ARG A 7 10.17 4.53 -6.93
N LYS A 8 9.87 3.87 -8.04
CA LYS A 8 8.46 3.64 -8.46
C LYS A 8 7.68 2.80 -7.45
N TYR A 9 8.30 1.76 -6.86
CA TYR A 9 7.65 0.96 -5.82
C TYR A 9 7.44 1.75 -4.52
N ALA A 10 8.41 2.58 -4.12
CA ALA A 10 8.25 3.48 -2.99
C ALA A 10 7.08 4.46 -3.20
N ILE A 11 7.04 5.16 -4.35
CA ILE A 11 5.95 6.08 -4.68
C ILE A 11 4.60 5.37 -4.71
N LEU A 12 4.49 4.16 -5.30
CA LEU A 12 3.23 3.42 -5.29
C LEU A 12 2.77 3.05 -3.88
N LYS A 13 3.69 2.63 -3.01
CA LYS A 13 3.38 2.34 -1.61
C LYS A 13 2.90 3.59 -0.87
N ASP A 14 3.55 4.73 -1.08
CA ASP A 14 3.15 6.00 -0.48
C ASP A 14 1.77 6.42 -0.96
N ILE A 15 1.45 6.27 -2.24
CA ILE A 15 0.11 6.53 -2.80
C ILE A 15 -0.95 5.64 -2.12
N PHE A 16 -0.71 4.33 -2.04
CA PHE A 16 -1.68 3.43 -1.40
C PHE A 16 -1.80 3.67 0.11
N GLY A 17 -0.70 4.02 0.77
CA GLY A 17 -0.72 4.43 2.18
C GLY A 17 -1.54 5.71 2.39
N LEU A 18 -1.36 6.70 1.51
CA LEU A 18 -2.10 7.95 1.55
C LEU A 18 -3.60 7.72 1.30
N LEU A 19 -3.96 6.98 0.25
CA LEU A 19 -5.36 6.64 -0.05
C LEU A 19 -6.03 5.85 1.08
N GLY A 20 -5.34 4.86 1.65
CA GLY A 20 -5.83 4.10 2.80
C GLY A 20 -5.99 4.96 4.05
N GLY A 21 -5.06 5.88 4.29
CA GLY A 21 -5.15 6.86 5.38
C GLY A 21 -6.32 7.83 5.20
N THR A 22 -6.56 8.32 3.99
CA THR A 22 -7.71 9.18 3.68
C THR A 22 -9.02 8.43 3.91
N ALA A 23 -9.12 7.17 3.49
CA ALA A 23 -10.30 6.35 3.75
C ALA A 23 -10.57 6.15 5.25
N LEU A 24 -9.52 5.98 6.06
CA LEU A 24 -9.64 5.94 7.52
C LEU A 24 -10.16 7.27 8.10
N LEU A 25 -9.68 8.42 7.60
CA LEU A 25 -10.16 9.73 8.03
C LEU A 25 -11.65 9.93 7.69
N VAL A 26 -12.08 9.49 6.51
CA VAL A 26 -13.50 9.52 6.11
C VAL A 26 -14.34 8.65 7.05
N LEU A 27 -13.84 7.46 7.43
CA LEU A 27 -14.55 6.59 8.37
C LEU A 27 -14.71 7.24 9.76
N ILE A 28 -13.65 7.90 10.26
CA ILE A 28 -13.69 8.64 11.54
C ILE A 28 -14.72 9.78 11.47
N ALA A 29 -14.68 10.57 10.40
CA ALA A 29 -15.62 11.68 10.20
C ALA A 29 -17.07 11.18 10.08
N THR A 30 -17.28 10.08 9.36
CA THR A 30 -18.59 9.43 9.20
C THR A 30 -19.15 8.96 10.54
N THR A 31 -18.29 8.34 11.36
CA THR A 31 -18.66 7.88 12.71
C THR A 31 -19.01 9.07 13.61
N GLY A 32 -18.19 10.12 13.61
CA GLY A 32 -18.46 11.34 14.36
C GLY A 32 -19.76 12.03 13.95
N GLY A 33 -20.03 12.13 12.64
CA GLY A 33 -21.25 12.71 12.11
C GLY A 33 -22.51 11.93 12.51
N TYR A 34 -22.44 10.60 12.50
CA TYR A 34 -23.55 9.77 12.99
C TYR A 34 -23.77 9.93 14.50
N CYS A 35 -22.71 9.91 15.31
CA CYS A 35 -22.79 10.10 16.76
C CYS A 35 -23.37 11.47 17.15
N ASN A 36 -23.09 12.52 16.38
CA ASN A 36 -23.58 13.87 16.63
C ASN A 36 -24.98 14.12 16.02
N GLY A 37 -25.61 13.11 15.43
CA GLY A 37 -26.94 13.23 14.82
C GLY A 37 -26.97 14.07 13.54
N SER A 38 -25.82 14.41 12.95
CA SER A 38 -25.73 15.20 11.71
C SER A 38 -25.89 14.35 10.45
N MET A 39 -26.13 13.04 10.59
CA MET A 39 -26.12 12.07 9.51
C MET A 39 -27.15 10.97 9.76
N THR A 40 -27.88 10.57 8.72
CA THR A 40 -28.85 9.47 8.82
C THR A 40 -28.15 8.12 8.87
N PHE A 41 -28.81 7.11 9.43
CA PHE A 41 -28.28 5.74 9.47
C PHE A 41 -27.95 5.19 8.07
N ALA A 42 -28.80 5.46 7.08
CA ALA A 42 -28.57 5.03 5.70
C ALA A 42 -27.28 5.64 5.11
N MET A 43 -27.05 6.93 5.35
CA MET A 43 -25.81 7.59 4.94
C MET A 43 -24.61 7.01 5.69
N PHE A 44 -24.72 6.84 7.01
CA PHE A 44 -23.65 6.26 7.83
C PHE A 44 -23.22 4.88 7.32
N ALA A 45 -24.18 3.98 7.07
CA ALA A 45 -23.90 2.64 6.57
C ALA A 45 -23.20 2.67 5.21
N LEU A 46 -23.69 3.50 4.28
CA LEU A 46 -23.15 3.61 2.93
C LEU A 46 -21.70 4.13 2.93
N TRP A 47 -21.43 5.20 3.68
CA TRP A 47 -20.08 5.76 3.80
C TRP A 47 -19.11 4.84 4.55
N THR A 48 -19.61 4.09 5.54
CA THR A 48 -18.82 3.09 6.26
C THR A 48 -18.37 1.97 5.32
N VAL A 49 -19.28 1.44 4.50
CA VAL A 49 -18.97 0.38 3.53
C VAL A 49 -17.95 0.87 2.49
N ILE A 50 -18.18 2.05 1.90
CA ILE A 50 -17.25 2.62 0.90
C ILE A 50 -15.86 2.80 1.51
N SER A 51 -15.78 3.37 2.71
CA SER A 51 -14.49 3.61 3.37
C SER A 51 -13.79 2.32 3.74
N GLY A 52 -14.52 1.31 4.22
CA GLY A 52 -13.99 -0.02 4.53
C GLY A 52 -13.43 -0.74 3.30
N GLU A 53 -14.18 -0.76 2.21
CA GLU A 53 -13.73 -1.35 0.94
C GLU A 53 -12.51 -0.62 0.38
N ALA A 54 -12.51 0.72 0.40
CA ALA A 54 -11.38 1.52 -0.05
C ALA A 54 -10.11 1.22 0.77
N MET A 55 -10.23 1.11 2.10
CA MET A 55 -9.11 0.70 2.97
C MET A 55 -8.60 -0.70 2.62
N ALA A 56 -9.51 -1.67 2.44
CA ALA A 56 -9.15 -3.05 2.12
C ALA A 56 -8.40 -3.14 0.77
N ILE A 57 -8.92 -2.48 -0.27
CA ILE A 57 -8.28 -2.43 -1.59
C ILE A 57 -6.91 -1.77 -1.51
N CYS A 58 -6.79 -0.62 -0.82
CA CYS A 58 -5.51 0.07 -0.67
C CYS A 58 -4.49 -0.80 0.09
N TYR A 59 -4.92 -1.51 1.13
CA TYR A 59 -4.06 -2.42 1.88
C TYR A 59 -3.58 -3.60 1.02
N MET A 60 -4.47 -4.24 0.26
CA MET A 60 -4.10 -5.32 -0.67
C MET A 60 -3.14 -4.83 -1.75
N ALA A 61 -3.39 -3.65 -2.32
CA ALA A 61 -2.52 -3.05 -3.31
C ALA A 61 -1.13 -2.71 -2.74
N TYR A 62 -1.08 -2.13 -1.54
CA TYR A 62 0.16 -1.86 -0.80
C TYR A 62 0.98 -3.15 -0.61
N ARG A 63 0.34 -4.23 -0.12
CA ARG A 63 0.98 -5.54 0.07
C ARG A 63 1.48 -6.14 -1.24
N CYS A 64 0.70 -6.04 -2.32
CA CYS A 64 1.11 -6.48 -3.65
C CYS A 64 2.38 -5.77 -4.13
N VAL A 65 2.46 -4.45 -3.94
CA VAL A 65 3.65 -3.66 -4.30
C VAL A 65 4.85 -4.05 -3.44
N GLN A 66 4.64 -4.17 -2.13
CA GLN A 66 5.69 -4.58 -1.18
C GLN A 66 6.26 -5.96 -1.53
N CYS A 67 5.41 -6.93 -1.88
CA CYS A 67 5.84 -8.26 -2.32
C CYS A 67 6.66 -8.21 -3.61
N ARG A 68 6.25 -7.39 -4.59
CA ARG A 68 7.00 -7.21 -5.85
C ARG A 68 8.37 -6.56 -5.61
N GLU A 69 8.44 -5.58 -4.72
CA GLU A 69 9.69 -4.94 -4.33
C GLU A 69 10.66 -5.93 -3.67
N HIS A 70 10.19 -6.73 -2.70
CA HIS A 70 11.02 -7.75 -2.05
C HIS A 70 11.51 -8.82 -3.04
N ARG A 71 10.64 -9.29 -3.94
CA ARG A 71 11.03 -10.26 -4.98
C ARG A 71 12.13 -9.69 -5.88
N TYR A 72 12.01 -8.42 -6.26
CA TYR A 72 13.00 -7.74 -7.07
C TYR A 72 14.35 -7.62 -6.36
N LEU A 73 14.35 -7.26 -5.08
CA LEU A 73 15.56 -7.18 -4.25
C LEU A 73 16.23 -8.55 -4.08
N ARG A 74 15.45 -9.60 -3.80
CA ARG A 74 15.97 -10.98 -3.64
C ARG A 74 16.67 -11.49 -4.90
N ILE A 75 16.06 -11.31 -6.08
CA ILE A 75 16.68 -11.71 -7.37
C ILE A 75 17.98 -10.93 -7.60
N ARG A 76 18.03 -9.66 -7.21
CA ARG A 76 19.22 -8.82 -7.34
C ARG A 76 20.35 -9.31 -6.44
N GLU A 77 20.07 -9.66 -5.20
CA GLU A 77 21.06 -10.21 -4.27
C GLU A 77 21.62 -11.54 -4.77
N LEU A 78 20.77 -12.43 -5.29
CA LEU A 78 21.20 -13.68 -5.91
C LEU A 78 22.14 -13.45 -7.09
N LYS A 79 21.83 -12.49 -7.97
CA LYS A 79 22.72 -12.14 -9.10
C LYS A 79 24.07 -11.58 -8.63
N LYS A 80 24.09 -10.76 -7.58
CA LYS A 80 25.33 -10.24 -7.00
C LYS A 80 26.20 -11.34 -6.41
N ARG A 81 25.60 -12.28 -5.66
CA ARG A 81 26.32 -13.43 -5.08
C ARG A 81 26.97 -14.28 -6.17
N LYS A 82 26.21 -14.65 -7.21
CA LYS A 82 26.75 -15.41 -8.36
C LYS A 82 27.91 -14.68 -9.05
N GLN A 83 27.83 -13.37 -9.22
CA GLN A 83 28.95 -12.60 -9.80
C GLN A 83 30.19 -12.57 -8.90
N GLN A 84 30.03 -12.58 -7.58
CA GLN A 84 31.15 -12.63 -6.65
C GLN A 84 31.79 -14.02 -6.59
N GLU A 85 30.98 -15.08 -6.66
CA GLU A 85 31.46 -16.47 -6.75
C GLU A 85 32.28 -16.68 -8.03
N MET A 86 31.77 -16.26 -9.20
CA MET A 86 32.53 -16.38 -10.46
C MET A 86 33.84 -15.58 -10.47
N LYS A 87 33.92 -14.48 -9.73
CA LYS A 87 35.16 -13.69 -9.59
C LYS A 87 36.16 -14.26 -8.59
N LYS A 88 35.75 -15.18 -7.71
CA LYS A 88 36.63 -15.87 -6.77
C LYS A 88 37.16 -17.19 -7.32
N SER A 89 36.47 -17.77 -8.30
CA SER A 89 36.86 -19.01 -8.99
C SER A 89 37.65 -18.78 -10.28
N ALA A 90 37.96 -17.53 -10.62
CA ALA A 90 38.82 -17.12 -11.73
C ALA A 90 40.05 -16.40 -11.16
#